data_AF-A0A2P4XNJ7-F1
#
_entry.id   AF-A0A2P4XNJ7-F1
#
_cell.length_a   1.000
_cell.length_b   1.000
_cell.length_c   1.000
_cell.angle_alpha   90.00
_cell.angle_beta   90.00
_cell.angle_gamma   90.00
#
_symmetry.space_group_name_H-M   'P 1'
#
loop_
_entity.id
_entity.type
_entity.pdbx_description
1 polymer ?
#
loop_
_entity_poly.entity_id
_entity_poly.type
_entity_poly.pdbx_seq_one_letter_code
_entity_poly.pdbx_strand_id
1 'polypeptide(L)'
;MKFSTVFTSAIIAAACLFQSTTAEDQAAVHLRVHTVEQTDGGAICYKACPSGQYCPRGETECRAPTGSQCFNPATSLFINACDPGFKCSNGKCVYN
;
A
#
# COMPACT_ATOMS: atom_id res chain seq x y z
N MET A 1 9.86 -55.83 18.43
CA MET A 1 9.66 -54.36 18.37
C MET A 1 9.85 -53.91 16.93
N LYS A 2 8.77 -53.66 16.18
CA LYS A 2 8.81 -53.22 14.77
C LYS A 2 7.51 -52.46 14.47
N PHE A 3 7.36 -51.27 15.04
CA PHE A 3 6.23 -50.37 14.78
C PHE A 3 6.71 -48.92 14.84
N SER A 4 7.61 -48.48 13.95
CA SER A 4 8.16 -47.11 14.09
C SER A 4 8.43 -46.32 12.81
N THR A 5 8.10 -46.81 11.62
CA THR A 5 8.42 -46.07 10.38
C THR A 5 7.23 -45.69 9.52
N VAL A 6 6.03 -46.23 9.76
CA VAL A 6 4.83 -45.91 8.96
C VAL A 6 4.01 -44.77 9.57
N PHE A 7 4.06 -44.59 10.89
CA PHE A 7 3.25 -43.57 11.57
C PHE A 7 3.84 -42.15 11.49
N THR A 8 5.13 -42.00 11.16
CA THR A 8 5.81 -40.70 11.13
C THR A 8 5.55 -39.92 9.84
N SER A 9 5.34 -40.58 8.71
CA SER A 9 5.09 -39.90 7.42
C SER A 9 3.70 -39.29 7.32
N ALA A 10 2.69 -39.94 7.90
CA ALA A 10 1.31 -39.43 7.91
C ALA A 10 1.16 -38.14 8.74
N ILE A 11 1.95 -38.00 9.81
CA ILE A 11 1.91 -36.82 10.70
C ILE A 11 2.54 -35.60 10.01
N ILE A 12 3.60 -35.79 9.21
CA ILE A 12 4.25 -34.71 8.47
C ILE A 12 3.33 -34.18 7.36
N ALA A 13 2.64 -35.07 6.63
CA ALA A 13 1.67 -34.67 5.60
C ALA A 13 0.47 -33.90 6.19
N ALA A 14 -0.01 -34.30 7.37
CA ALA A 14 -1.06 -33.57 8.08
C ALA A 14 -0.57 -32.17 8.53
N ALA A 15 0.64 -32.06 9.07
CA ALA A 15 1.21 -30.78 9.52
C ALA A 15 1.37 -29.75 8.39
N CYS A 16 1.72 -30.19 7.17
CA CYS A 16 1.83 -29.30 6.02
C CYS A 16 0.47 -28.76 5.51
N LEU A 17 -0.63 -29.50 5.70
CA LEU A 17 -1.97 -29.04 5.34
C LEU A 17 -2.50 -27.93 6.28
N PHE A 18 -1.96 -27.83 7.50
CA PHE A 18 -2.29 -26.77 8.46
C PHE A 18 -1.41 -25.51 8.33
N GLN A 19 -0.37 -25.53 7.48
CA GLN A 19 0.50 -24.37 7.25
C GLN A 19 -0.05 -23.40 6.19
N SER A 20 -1.16 -23.73 5.54
CA SER A 20 -1.81 -22.89 4.52
C SER A 20 -2.15 -21.48 5.03
N THR A 21 -2.30 -21.33 6.35
CA THR A 21 -2.75 -20.09 6.99
C THR A 21 -1.78 -18.93 6.81
N THR A 22 -0.46 -19.14 6.72
CA THR A 22 0.49 -18.01 6.65
C THR A 22 0.49 -17.32 5.28
N ALA A 23 0.31 -18.08 4.20
CA ALA A 23 0.24 -17.51 2.85
C ALA A 23 -1.11 -16.81 2.61
N GLU A 24 -2.19 -17.40 3.14
CA GLU A 24 -3.54 -16.82 3.09
C GLU A 24 -3.64 -15.54 3.92
N ASP A 25 -3.01 -15.49 5.09
CA ASP A 25 -3.02 -14.32 5.97
C ASP A 25 -2.18 -13.18 5.39
N GLN A 26 -1.02 -13.47 4.77
CA GLN A 26 -0.26 -12.47 4.01
C GLN A 26 -1.04 -11.96 2.80
N ALA A 27 -1.76 -12.82 2.08
CA ALA A 27 -2.63 -12.42 0.98
C ALA A 27 -3.80 -11.54 1.46
N ALA A 28 -4.39 -11.85 2.63
CA ALA A 28 -5.45 -11.05 3.23
C ALA A 28 -4.96 -9.67 3.71
N VAL A 29 -3.75 -9.59 4.27
CA VAL A 29 -3.11 -8.32 4.66
C VAL A 29 -2.80 -7.47 3.42
N HIS A 30 -2.27 -8.07 2.35
CA HIS A 30 -2.03 -7.37 1.10
C HIS A 30 -3.35 -6.88 0.46
N LEU A 31 -4.39 -7.72 0.45
CA LEU A 31 -5.69 -7.38 -0.12
C LEU A 31 -6.39 -6.26 0.67
N ARG A 32 -6.31 -6.25 2.00
CA ARG A 32 -6.88 -5.16 2.81
C ARG A 32 -6.29 -3.79 2.44
N VAL A 33 -5.00 -3.66 2.18
CA VAL A 33 -4.42 -2.39 1.72
C VAL A 33 -4.98 -1.95 0.36
N HIS A 34 -5.38 -2.91 -0.49
CA HIS A 34 -5.94 -2.64 -1.81
C HIS A 34 -7.48 -2.54 -1.85
N THR A 35 -8.21 -3.02 -0.83
CA THR A 35 -9.68 -3.14 -0.83
C THR A 35 -10.37 -2.44 0.34
N VAL A 36 -9.63 -1.79 1.25
CA VAL A 36 -10.24 -0.80 2.18
C VAL A 36 -10.93 0.24 1.32
N GLU A 37 -12.25 0.35 1.49
CA GLU A 37 -13.14 1.23 0.74
C GLU A 37 -12.45 2.56 0.48
N GLN A 38 -12.20 2.77 -0.81
CA GLN A 38 -11.32 3.79 -1.31
C GLN A 38 -12.07 5.12 -1.23
N THR A 39 -12.11 5.66 -0.02
CA THR A 39 -12.54 7.02 0.31
C THR A 39 -12.07 8.00 -0.75
N ASP A 40 -12.98 8.92 -1.13
CA ASP A 40 -12.88 9.90 -2.21
C ASP A 40 -11.48 10.07 -2.83
N GLY A 41 -11.34 9.69 -4.10
CA GLY A 41 -10.11 9.91 -4.88
C GLY A 41 -9.45 8.68 -5.49
N GLY A 42 -10.02 7.47 -5.38
CA GLY A 42 -9.55 6.30 -6.13
C GLY A 42 -8.19 5.73 -5.67
N ALA A 43 -7.62 4.84 -6.48
CA ALA A 43 -6.50 3.98 -6.05
C ALA A 43 -5.19 4.71 -5.92
N ILE A 44 -4.36 4.32 -4.93
CA ILE A 44 -3.02 4.88 -4.77
C ILE A 44 -2.24 4.66 -6.06
N CYS A 45 -1.68 5.75 -6.60
CA CYS A 45 -0.75 5.67 -7.72
C CYS A 45 0.67 5.48 -7.22
N TYR A 46 1.30 4.37 -7.63
CA TYR A 46 2.66 3.98 -7.20
C TYR A 46 3.76 4.41 -8.17
N LYS A 47 3.46 5.25 -9.17
CA LYS A 47 4.47 5.67 -10.16
C LYS A 47 5.52 6.58 -9.50
N ALA A 48 6.79 6.25 -9.75
CA ALA A 48 7.89 7.14 -9.49
C ALA A 48 7.84 8.31 -10.48
N CYS A 49 7.76 9.54 -9.97
CA CYS A 49 7.63 10.74 -10.79
C CYS A 49 8.92 11.55 -10.82
N PRO A 50 9.19 12.29 -11.91
CA PRO A 50 10.25 13.30 -11.95
C PRO A 50 10.07 14.35 -10.84
N SER A 51 11.15 15.03 -10.46
CA SER A 51 11.09 16.10 -9.47
C SER A 51 10.06 17.17 -9.86
N GLY A 52 9.21 17.56 -8.90
CA GLY A 52 8.13 18.53 -9.11
C GLY A 52 6.85 17.94 -9.71
N GLN A 53 6.83 16.64 -10.04
CA GLN A 53 5.63 15.91 -10.44
C GLN A 53 5.29 14.86 -9.40
N TYR A 54 4.00 14.55 -9.31
CA TYR A 54 3.47 13.59 -8.36
C TYR A 54 2.36 12.77 -9.02
N CYS A 55 2.17 11.54 -8.57
CA CYS A 55 1.08 10.70 -9.01
C CYS A 55 0.03 10.66 -7.90
N PRO A 56 -1.04 11.47 -7.99
CA PRO A 56 -2.09 11.43 -6.99
C PRO A 56 -2.88 10.13 -7.11
N ARG A 57 -3.49 9.70 -6.01
CA ARG A 57 -4.45 8.61 -6.05
C ARG A 57 -5.58 8.95 -7.03
N GLY A 58 -6.10 7.92 -7.70
CA GLY A 58 -7.12 8.05 -8.74
C GLY A 58 -6.57 8.39 -10.12
N GLU A 59 -5.29 8.74 -10.23
CA GLU A 59 -4.62 8.98 -11.51
C GLU A 59 -3.63 7.86 -11.84
N THR A 60 -3.30 7.72 -13.12
CA THR A 60 -2.33 6.73 -13.61
C THR A 60 -1.06 7.36 -14.15
N GLU A 61 -0.96 8.69 -14.16
CA GLU A 61 0.15 9.44 -14.72
C GLU A 61 0.69 10.48 -13.74
N CYS A 62 1.97 10.78 -13.86
CA CYS A 62 2.60 11.85 -13.13
C CYS A 62 2.19 13.20 -13.72
N ARG A 63 1.88 14.16 -12.86
CA ARG A 63 1.72 15.54 -13.29
C ARG A 63 2.22 16.52 -12.23
N ALA A 64 2.52 17.73 -12.66
CA ALA A 64 2.78 18.83 -11.75
C ALA A 64 1.46 19.33 -11.13
N PRO A 65 1.48 19.86 -9.89
CA PRO A 65 0.37 20.63 -9.37
C PRO A 65 0.12 21.87 -10.23
N THR A 66 -1.15 22.29 -10.34
CA THR A 66 -1.55 23.49 -11.09
C THR A 66 -2.15 24.54 -10.16
N GLY A 67 -1.95 25.82 -10.49
CA GLY A 67 -2.48 26.93 -9.70
C GLY A 67 -1.97 26.90 -8.25
N SER A 68 -2.90 26.86 -7.30
CA SER A 68 -2.63 26.77 -5.85
C SER A 68 -2.45 25.35 -5.33
N GLN A 69 -2.45 24.33 -6.20
CA GLN A 69 -2.34 22.95 -5.76
C GLN A 69 -0.97 22.66 -5.13
N CYS A 70 -0.98 21.78 -4.15
CA CYS A 70 0.21 21.20 -3.54
C CYS A 70 -0.05 19.73 -3.26
N PHE A 71 0.93 18.88 -3.51
CA PHE A 71 0.81 17.45 -3.27
C PHE A 71 0.94 17.13 -1.78
N ASN A 72 -0.11 16.55 -1.19
CA ASN A 72 -0.09 16.06 0.17
C ASN A 72 0.34 14.58 0.17
N PRO A 73 1.53 14.23 0.69
CA PRO A 73 2.00 12.84 0.70
C PRO A 73 1.20 11.93 1.63
N ALA A 74 0.52 12.45 2.65
CA ALA A 74 -0.29 11.66 3.57
C ALA A 74 -1.58 11.15 2.91
N THR A 75 -2.20 12.00 2.09
CA THR A 75 -3.43 11.64 1.36
C THR A 75 -3.17 11.25 -0.08
N SER A 76 -1.94 11.40 -0.60
CA SER A 76 -1.61 11.21 -2.01
C SER A 76 -2.53 12.01 -2.95
N LEU A 77 -2.94 13.22 -2.56
CA LEU A 77 -3.84 14.08 -3.34
C LEU A 77 -3.23 15.47 -3.52
N PHE A 78 -3.67 16.17 -4.56
CA PHE A 78 -3.42 17.60 -4.69
C PHE A 78 -4.46 18.39 -3.90
N ILE A 79 -4.00 19.25 -2.99
CA ILE A 79 -4.83 20.10 -2.13
C ILE A 79 -4.44 21.57 -2.31
N ASN A 80 -5.34 22.50 -2.03
CA ASN A 80 -5.09 23.93 -2.23
C ASN A 80 -4.24 24.58 -1.13
N ALA A 81 -4.18 23.97 0.05
CA ALA A 81 -3.40 24.45 1.18
C ALA A 81 -2.91 23.26 2.02
N CYS A 82 -1.66 23.31 2.45
CA CYS A 82 -1.11 22.31 3.35
C CYS A 82 -1.66 22.50 4.77
N ASP A 83 -1.69 21.41 5.54
CA ASP A 83 -2.12 21.45 6.94
C ASP A 83 -1.21 22.35 7.80
N PRO A 84 -1.69 22.88 8.94
CA PRO A 84 -0.88 23.68 9.85
C PRO A 84 0.45 22.99 10.22
N GLY A 85 1.55 23.74 10.18
CA GLY A 85 2.90 23.22 10.39
C GLY A 85 3.60 22.69 9.12
N PHE A 86 2.92 22.74 7.97
CA PHE A 86 3.51 22.42 6.67
C PHE A 86 3.43 23.62 5.73
N LYS A 87 4.39 23.71 4.80
CA LYS A 87 4.39 24.67 3.70
C LYS A 87 4.42 23.95 2.36
N CYS A 88 3.90 24.60 1.32
CA CYS A 88 4.07 24.11 -0.04
C CYS A 88 5.47 24.50 -0.55
N SER A 89 6.31 23.51 -0.84
CA SER A 89 7.63 23.71 -1.44
C SER A 89 7.82 22.73 -2.59
N ASN A 90 8.24 23.24 -3.76
CA ASN A 90 8.37 22.45 -4.99
C ASN A 90 7.10 21.64 -5.33
N GLY A 91 5.92 22.22 -5.05
CA GLY A 91 4.64 21.57 -5.32
C GLY A 91 4.28 20.42 -4.38
N LYS A 92 4.97 20.26 -3.24
CA LYS A 92 4.68 19.25 -2.21
C LYS A 92 4.58 19.87 -0.82
N CYS A 93 3.64 19.37 -0.01
CA CYS A 93 3.56 19.72 1.39
C CYS A 93 4.75 19.13 2.14
N VAL A 94 5.57 20.01 2.70
CA VAL A 94 6.75 19.67 3.50
C VAL A 94 6.65 20.36 4.86
N TYR A 95 7.26 19.75 5.89
CA TYR A 95 7.29 20.36 7.22
C TYR A 95 7.96 21.74 7.18
N ASN A 96 7.44 22.66 8.00
CA ASN A 96 7.87 24.05 7.96
C ASN A 96 9.25 24.30 8.57
#